data_AF-A0A918XAE7-F1
#
_entry.id   AF-A0A918XAE7-F1
#
_cell.length_a   1.000
_cell.length_b   1.000
_cell.length_c   1.000
_cell.angle_alpha   90.00
_cell.angle_beta   90.00
_cell.angle_gamma   90.00
#
_symmetry.space_group_name_H-M   'P 1'
#
loop_
_entity.id
_entity.type
_entity.pdbx_description
1 polymer ?
#
loop_
_entity_poly.entity_id
_entity_poly.type
_entity_poly.pdbx_seq_one_letter_code
_entity_poly.pdbx_strand_id
1 'polypeptide(L)'
;MQLDPRKPLLAVVSATLSVPGEEGAVALTYSMPAAPFGTAAWQLPVLVGYLNRLRRQGDDPAPESFAAYIDSRAEAAVPGPARPYGYAPWHDHRVTLLLDVSITPGNTLGWPKVSVVVQEQEPGEPCGWARTTRLHGCRAVLDHTVTEISAEHARLADRARTTPSMRGVRDLAEHTGRWVRQVRQSYRADLTLSRAAQIRTLIKG
;
A
#
# COMPACT_ATOMS: atom_id res chain seq x y z
N MET A 1 5.76 -27.81 12.68
CA MET A 1 4.47 -28.09 12.02
C MET A 1 4.64 -27.72 10.55
N GLN A 2 4.60 -28.68 9.63
CA GLN A 2 4.71 -28.40 8.20
C GLN A 2 3.44 -27.63 7.79
N LEU A 3 3.60 -26.43 7.22
CA LEU A 3 2.48 -25.68 6.64
C LEU A 3 1.79 -26.57 5.60
N ASP A 4 0.47 -26.72 5.69
CA ASP A 4 -0.31 -27.48 4.73
C ASP A 4 -0.08 -26.86 3.33
N PRO A 5 0.56 -27.57 2.38
CA PRO A 5 0.86 -27.03 1.06
C PRO A 5 -0.41 -26.70 0.25
N ARG A 6 -1.60 -27.13 0.74
CA ARG A 6 -2.90 -26.78 0.16
C ARG A 6 -3.44 -25.44 0.67
N LYS A 7 -2.84 -24.84 1.70
CA LYS A 7 -3.25 -23.56 2.27
C LYS A 7 -2.17 -22.50 1.98
N PRO A 8 -2.36 -21.64 0.97
CA PRO A 8 -1.37 -20.64 0.64
C PRO A 8 -1.22 -19.64 1.78
N LEU A 9 0.02 -19.18 1.97
CA LEU A 9 0.30 -17.95 2.74
C LEU A 9 -0.38 -16.78 2.06
N LEU A 10 -0.85 -15.81 2.84
CA LEU A 10 -1.69 -14.72 2.39
C LEU A 10 -1.04 -13.36 2.67
N ALA A 11 -1.28 -12.43 1.75
CA ALA A 11 -1.20 -11.01 1.99
C ALA A 11 -2.62 -10.47 2.04
N VAL A 12 -2.92 -9.66 3.05
CA VAL A 12 -4.24 -9.11 3.31
C VAL A 12 -4.17 -7.58 3.37
N VAL A 13 -5.14 -6.92 2.75
CA VAL A 13 -5.42 -5.50 2.95
C VAL A 13 -6.78 -5.41 3.64
N SER A 14 -6.81 -4.76 4.80
CA SER A 14 -8.05 -4.34 5.46
C SER A 14 -8.11 -2.82 5.34
N ALA A 15 -9.14 -2.30 4.68
CA ALA A 15 -9.32 -0.88 4.41
C ALA A 15 -10.58 -0.38 5.10
N THR A 16 -10.45 0.69 5.87
CA THR A 16 -11.55 1.43 6.51
C THR A 16 -11.67 2.79 5.82
N LEU A 17 -12.80 3.02 5.15
CA LEU A 17 -13.06 4.21 4.35
C LEU A 17 -14.15 5.06 5.00
N SER A 18 -13.88 6.35 5.22
CA SER A 18 -14.92 7.31 5.62
C SER A 18 -15.44 8.06 4.40
N VAL A 19 -16.76 8.12 4.25
CA VAL A 19 -17.43 8.83 3.14
C VAL A 19 -17.89 10.21 3.63
N PRO A 20 -17.67 11.30 2.87
CA PRO A 20 -18.19 12.61 3.24
C PRO A 20 -19.72 12.59 3.38
N GLY A 21 -20.24 13.05 4.51
CA GLY A 21 -21.68 13.18 4.74
C GLY A 21 -22.39 11.90 5.19
N GLU A 22 -21.68 10.79 5.35
CA GLU A 22 -22.23 9.55 5.90
C GLU A 22 -21.80 9.36 7.36
N GLU A 23 -22.73 8.92 8.22
CA GLU A 23 -22.41 8.49 9.57
C GLU A 23 -21.83 7.07 9.54
N GLY A 24 -20.50 6.98 9.45
CA GLY A 24 -19.81 5.71 9.61
C GLY A 24 -18.55 5.58 8.76
N ALA A 25 -17.88 4.45 8.94
CA ALA A 25 -16.80 4.02 8.08
C ALA A 25 -17.12 2.61 7.58
N VAL A 26 -16.82 2.35 6.30
CA VAL A 26 -17.03 1.05 5.69
C VAL A 26 -15.70 0.30 5.66
N ALA A 27 -15.72 -0.91 6.19
CA ALA A 27 -14.57 -1.80 6.21
C ALA A 27 -14.64 -2.80 5.04
N LEU A 28 -13.57 -2.89 4.27
CA LEU A 28 -13.39 -3.85 3.19
C LEU A 28 -12.11 -4.64 3.45
N THR A 29 -12.15 -5.97 3.33
CA THR A 29 -10.96 -6.80 3.53
C THR A 29 -10.76 -7.75 2.37
N TYR A 30 -9.57 -7.73 1.79
CA TYR A 30 -9.19 -8.51 0.63
C TYR A 30 -7.87 -9.25 0.85
N SER A 31 -7.71 -10.37 0.14
CA SER A 31 -6.55 -11.25 0.23
C SER A 31 -6.03 -11.65 -1.15
N MET A 32 -4.76 -12.05 -1.17
CA MET A 32 -4.10 -12.77 -2.26
C MET A 32 -3.07 -13.75 -1.71
N PRO A 33 -2.61 -14.73 -2.51
CA PRO A 33 -1.41 -15.47 -2.18
C PRO A 33 -0.22 -14.55 -1.93
N ALA A 34 0.57 -14.84 -0.89
CA ALA A 34 1.71 -14.02 -0.48
C ALA A 34 2.89 -14.12 -1.46
N ALA A 35 3.08 -15.26 -2.12
CA ALA A 35 4.16 -15.40 -3.10
C ALA A 35 3.66 -14.99 -4.51
N PRO A 36 4.47 -14.26 -5.30
CA PRO A 36 5.74 -13.63 -4.95
C PRO A 36 5.60 -12.15 -4.50
N PHE A 37 4.39 -11.59 -4.56
CA PHE A 37 4.15 -10.14 -4.44
C PHE A 37 3.49 -9.70 -3.14
N GLY A 38 3.36 -10.56 -2.15
CA GLY A 38 2.66 -10.31 -0.88
C GLY A 38 3.53 -9.71 0.21
N THR A 39 4.56 -8.93 -0.14
CA THR A 39 5.39 -8.19 0.82
C THR A 39 5.02 -6.70 0.83
N ALA A 40 5.40 -5.97 1.88
CA ALA A 40 5.14 -4.55 1.96
C ALA A 40 5.70 -3.78 0.75
N ALA A 41 6.86 -4.21 0.23
CA ALA A 41 7.51 -3.61 -0.94
C ALA A 41 6.63 -3.62 -2.20
N TRP A 42 5.76 -4.63 -2.36
CA TRP A 42 4.90 -4.80 -3.52
C TRP A 42 3.48 -4.28 -3.30
N GLN A 43 2.97 -4.38 -2.07
CA GLN A 43 1.59 -3.99 -1.75
C GLN A 43 1.44 -2.50 -1.39
N LEU A 44 2.47 -1.85 -0.81
CA LEU A 44 2.44 -0.41 -0.58
C LEU A 44 2.38 0.42 -1.88
N PRO A 45 3.08 0.05 -2.99
CA PRO A 45 2.87 0.69 -4.28
C PRO A 45 1.44 0.62 -4.81
N VAL A 46 0.71 -0.47 -4.55
CA VAL A 46 -0.70 -0.61 -4.91
C VAL A 46 -1.54 0.43 -4.15
N LEU A 47 -1.32 0.59 -2.85
CA LEU A 47 -1.97 1.64 -2.06
C LEU A 47 -1.60 3.05 -2.57
N VAL A 48 -0.32 3.30 -2.87
CA VAL A 48 0.11 4.58 -3.46
C VAL A 48 -0.61 4.87 -4.78
N GLY A 49 -0.89 3.84 -5.57
CA GLY A 49 -1.60 3.97 -6.83
C GLY A 49 -3.04 4.42 -6.63
N TYR A 50 -3.73 3.87 -5.64
CA TYR A 50 -5.07 4.30 -5.26
C TYR A 50 -5.08 5.76 -4.79
N LEU A 51 -4.19 6.13 -3.86
CA LEU A 51 -4.12 7.49 -3.33
C LEU A 51 -3.81 8.53 -4.42
N ASN A 52 -2.90 8.19 -5.33
CA ASN A 52 -2.57 9.05 -6.48
C ASN A 52 -3.74 9.15 -7.47
N ARG A 53 -4.53 8.08 -7.64
CA ARG A 53 -5.73 8.09 -8.48
C ARG A 53 -6.76 9.08 -7.93
N LEU A 54 -7.09 8.98 -6.64
CA LEU A 54 -8.00 9.92 -5.96
C LEU A 54 -7.53 11.37 -6.15
N ARG A 55 -6.24 11.64 -5.89
CA ARG A 55 -5.66 12.98 -6.08
C ARG A 55 -5.80 13.51 -7.52
N ARG A 56 -5.59 12.67 -8.53
CA ARG A 56 -5.63 13.06 -9.94
C ARG A 56 -7.05 13.30 -10.44
N GLN A 57 -8.01 12.55 -9.91
CA GLN A 57 -9.42 12.65 -10.29
C GLN A 57 -10.14 13.74 -9.47
N GLY A 58 -9.61 14.09 -8.29
CA GLY A 58 -10.29 14.98 -7.35
C GLY A 58 -11.44 14.30 -6.62
N ASP A 59 -11.42 12.97 -6.58
CA ASP A 59 -12.48 12.15 -5.98
C ASP A 59 -12.23 11.95 -4.49
N ASP A 60 -13.31 11.93 -3.72
CA ASP A 60 -13.28 11.49 -2.33
C ASP A 60 -13.15 9.95 -2.23
N PRO A 61 -12.55 9.42 -1.15
CA PRO A 61 -12.50 7.99 -0.91
C PRO A 61 -13.90 7.42 -0.74
N ALA A 62 -14.19 6.34 -1.45
CA ALA A 62 -15.47 5.62 -1.39
C ALA A 62 -15.23 4.10 -1.45
N PRO A 63 -16.05 3.29 -0.77
CA PRO A 63 -15.93 1.83 -0.76
C PRO A 63 -15.94 1.22 -2.17
N GLU A 64 -16.85 1.66 -3.02
CA GLU A 64 -17.02 1.18 -4.39
C GLU A 64 -15.81 1.54 -5.24
N SER A 65 -15.26 2.75 -5.05
CA SER A 65 -14.09 3.19 -5.78
C SER A 65 -12.84 2.41 -5.36
N PHE A 66 -12.72 2.07 -4.07
CA PHE A 66 -11.64 1.23 -3.56
C PHE A 66 -11.76 -0.21 -4.06
N ALA A 67 -12.95 -0.82 -3.95
CA ALA A 67 -13.22 -2.15 -4.46
C ALA A 67 -12.88 -2.26 -5.96
N ALA A 68 -13.42 -1.35 -6.78
CA ALA A 68 -13.14 -1.31 -8.21
C ALA A 68 -11.65 -1.11 -8.53
N TYR A 69 -10.94 -0.30 -7.73
CA TYR A 69 -9.49 -0.17 -7.88
C TYR A 69 -8.78 -1.49 -7.63
N ILE A 70 -9.07 -2.12 -6.51
CA ILE A 70 -8.44 -3.36 -6.08
C ILE A 70 -8.73 -4.50 -7.07
N ASP A 71 -9.97 -4.63 -7.53
CA ASP A 71 -10.35 -5.64 -8.51
C ASP A 71 -9.60 -5.46 -9.83
N SER A 72 -9.43 -4.22 -10.30
CA SER A 72 -8.64 -3.92 -11.51
C SER A 72 -7.15 -4.32 -11.39
N ARG A 73 -6.66 -4.60 -10.17
CA ARG A 73 -5.29 -5.04 -9.92
C ARG A 73 -5.13 -6.56 -9.92
N ALA A 74 -6.19 -7.35 -10.00
CA ALA A 74 -6.10 -8.81 -9.92
C ALA A 74 -5.17 -9.41 -11.00
N GLU A 75 -5.18 -8.85 -12.20
CA GLU A 75 -4.39 -9.32 -13.36
C GLU A 75 -3.24 -8.38 -13.73
N ALA A 76 -2.96 -7.37 -12.91
CA ALA A 76 -1.87 -6.44 -13.18
C ALA A 76 -0.49 -7.09 -12.96
N ALA A 77 0.54 -6.53 -13.60
CA ALA A 77 1.92 -7.02 -13.47
C ALA A 77 2.42 -7.08 -12.00
N VAL A 78 1.95 -6.17 -11.16
CA VAL A 78 2.04 -6.28 -9.70
C VAL A 78 0.62 -6.48 -9.17
N PRO A 79 0.22 -7.73 -8.88
CA PRO A 79 -1.13 -8.03 -8.43
C PRO A 79 -1.38 -7.48 -7.02
N GLY A 80 -2.64 -7.07 -6.79
CA GLY A 80 -3.13 -6.67 -5.48
C GLY A 80 -4.07 -7.71 -4.87
N PRO A 81 -4.45 -7.58 -3.58
CA PRO A 81 -5.34 -8.52 -2.91
C PRO A 81 -6.76 -8.26 -3.42
N ALA A 82 -7.30 -9.14 -4.28
CA ALA A 82 -8.60 -8.94 -4.94
C ALA A 82 -9.67 -9.96 -4.52
N ARG A 83 -9.33 -10.94 -3.66
CA ARG A 83 -10.31 -11.92 -3.17
C ARG A 83 -10.87 -11.47 -1.83
N PRO A 84 -12.20 -11.35 -1.66
CA PRO A 84 -12.80 -11.02 -0.36
C PRO A 84 -12.28 -11.96 0.74
N TYR A 85 -11.98 -11.40 1.90
CA TYR A 85 -11.43 -12.14 3.03
C TYR A 85 -12.38 -12.02 4.23
N GLY A 86 -13.07 -13.13 4.54
CA GLY A 86 -14.17 -13.16 5.53
C GLY A 86 -13.76 -13.47 6.96
N TYR A 87 -12.47 -13.37 7.31
CA TYR A 87 -11.94 -13.69 8.64
C TYR A 87 -11.21 -12.49 9.24
N ALA A 88 -11.04 -12.49 10.57
CA ALA A 88 -10.19 -11.51 11.23
C ALA A 88 -8.70 -11.82 10.94
N PRO A 89 -7.97 -10.96 10.20
CA PRO A 89 -6.63 -11.30 9.71
C PRO A 89 -5.58 -11.37 10.82
N TRP A 90 -5.77 -10.64 11.92
CA TRP A 90 -4.86 -10.58 13.07
C TRP A 90 -4.62 -11.93 13.76
N HIS A 91 -5.51 -12.89 13.57
CA HIS A 91 -5.44 -14.21 14.21
C HIS A 91 -5.21 -15.34 13.21
N ASP A 92 -5.11 -15.05 11.91
CA ASP A 92 -4.88 -16.06 10.89
C ASP A 92 -3.38 -16.24 10.65
N HIS A 93 -2.85 -17.38 11.10
CA HIS A 93 -1.45 -17.81 10.90
C HIS A 93 -1.02 -17.88 9.43
N ARG A 94 -1.96 -17.86 8.48
CA ARG A 94 -1.63 -17.80 7.04
C ARG A 94 -1.26 -16.39 6.60
N VAL A 95 -1.67 -15.35 7.32
CA VAL A 95 -1.46 -13.95 6.93
C VAL A 95 -0.03 -13.55 7.25
N THR A 96 0.83 -13.46 6.23
CA THR A 96 2.24 -13.06 6.38
C THR A 96 2.45 -11.56 6.22
N LEU A 97 1.49 -10.87 5.59
CA LEU A 97 1.40 -9.43 5.49
C LEU A 97 -0.04 -9.00 5.75
N LEU A 98 -0.23 -8.06 6.67
CA LEU A 98 -1.46 -7.29 6.83
C LEU A 98 -1.15 -5.81 6.62
N LEU A 99 -1.86 -5.20 5.67
CA LEU A 99 -1.97 -3.75 5.54
C LEU A 99 -3.32 -3.33 6.11
N ASP A 100 -3.32 -2.78 7.31
CA ASP A 100 -4.50 -2.17 7.91
C ASP A 100 -4.49 -0.67 7.57
N VAL A 101 -5.44 -0.24 6.77
CA VAL A 101 -5.46 1.07 6.10
C VAL A 101 -6.73 1.81 6.51
N SER A 102 -6.57 3.04 6.96
CA SER A 102 -7.68 3.99 7.12
C SER A 102 -7.50 5.14 6.14
N ILE A 103 -8.54 5.42 5.36
CA ILE A 103 -8.55 6.52 4.38
C ILE A 103 -9.78 7.38 4.62
N THR A 104 -9.56 8.68 4.80
CA THR A 104 -10.64 9.66 4.99
C THR A 104 -10.48 10.82 3.99
N PRO A 105 -11.57 11.57 3.75
CA PRO A 105 -11.57 12.64 2.75
C PRO A 105 -10.45 13.65 2.93
N GLY A 106 -10.13 14.29 1.81
CA GLY A 106 -8.90 15.05 1.65
C GLY A 106 -8.71 16.21 2.62
N ASN A 107 -7.46 16.63 2.73
CA ASN A 107 -7.14 17.95 3.29
C ASN A 107 -7.13 19.00 2.16
N THR A 108 -6.80 20.24 2.50
CA THR A 108 -6.70 21.37 1.56
C THR A 108 -5.72 21.17 0.40
N LEU A 109 -4.92 20.09 0.39
CA LEU A 109 -4.00 19.74 -0.70
C LEU A 109 -4.65 18.86 -1.79
N GLY A 110 -5.90 18.43 -1.60
CA GLY A 110 -6.57 17.47 -2.49
C GLY A 110 -6.06 16.03 -2.37
N TRP A 111 -5.21 15.76 -1.38
CA TRP A 111 -4.78 14.40 -1.03
C TRP A 111 -5.65 13.86 0.11
N PRO A 112 -6.09 12.59 0.05
CA PRO A 112 -6.81 11.95 1.16
C PRO A 112 -5.95 11.91 2.42
N LYS A 113 -6.58 11.94 3.59
CA LYS A 113 -5.89 11.59 4.84
C LYS A 113 -5.78 10.07 4.88
N VAL A 114 -4.59 9.56 5.17
CA VAL A 114 -4.33 8.12 5.21
C VAL A 114 -3.55 7.75 6.48
N SER A 115 -3.90 6.63 7.08
CA SER A 115 -3.13 5.96 8.12
C SER A 115 -2.96 4.50 7.73
N VAL A 116 -1.75 3.96 7.89
CA VAL A 116 -1.43 2.57 7.54
C VAL A 116 -0.68 1.92 8.68
N VAL A 117 -1.12 0.73 9.08
CA VAL A 117 -0.34 -0.20 9.89
C VAL A 117 0.09 -1.34 8.98
N VAL A 118 1.41 -1.47 8.80
CA VAL A 118 2.02 -2.58 8.07
C VAL A 118 2.46 -3.60 9.11
N GLN A 119 1.90 -4.80 9.03
CA GLN A 119 2.33 -5.93 9.84
C GLN A 119 2.85 -7.03 8.95
N GLU A 120 4.06 -7.48 9.23
CA GLU A 120 4.67 -8.62 8.57
C GLU A 120 5.06 -9.65 9.61
N GLN A 121 4.89 -10.92 9.29
CA GLN A 121 5.29 -12.02 10.16
C GLN A 121 5.84 -13.19 9.37
N GLU A 122 6.76 -13.90 10.00
CA GLU A 122 7.32 -15.13 9.45
C GLU A 122 6.26 -16.23 9.32
N PRO A 123 6.20 -16.94 8.19
CA PRO A 123 5.25 -18.03 8.04
C PRO A 123 5.58 -19.23 8.93
N GLY A 124 4.57 -19.75 9.64
CA GLY A 124 4.58 -21.11 10.19
C GLY A 124 5.27 -21.32 11.53
N GLU A 125 5.83 -20.28 12.16
CA GLU A 125 6.51 -20.40 13.46
C GLU A 125 5.74 -19.68 14.59
N PRO A 126 5.30 -20.40 15.63
CA PRO A 126 4.92 -19.76 16.89
C PRO A 126 6.18 -19.10 17.47
N CYS A 127 6.19 -17.76 17.56
CA CYS A 127 7.33 -16.93 17.95
C CYS A 127 8.39 -16.62 16.86
N GLY A 128 8.03 -16.70 15.57
CA GLY A 128 8.87 -16.18 14.48
C GLY A 128 9.02 -14.65 14.52
N TRP A 129 9.83 -14.08 13.64
CA TRP A 129 9.97 -12.61 13.60
C TRP A 129 8.64 -11.95 13.17
N ALA A 130 8.34 -10.81 13.77
CA ALA A 130 7.23 -9.96 13.37
C ALA A 130 7.68 -8.50 13.36
N ARG A 131 7.22 -7.74 12.37
CA ARG A 131 7.47 -6.30 12.22
C ARG A 131 6.13 -5.58 12.16
N THR A 132 5.97 -4.53 12.96
CA THR A 132 4.82 -3.61 12.86
C THR A 132 5.33 -2.20 12.62
N THR A 133 4.88 -1.57 11.54
CA THR A 133 5.21 -0.18 11.18
C THR A 133 3.93 0.63 11.07
N ARG A 134 3.87 1.79 11.74
CA ARG A 134 2.74 2.71 11.68
C ARG A 134 3.11 3.95 10.87
N LEU A 135 2.28 4.30 9.89
CA LEU A 135 2.51 5.40 8.95
C LEU A 135 1.29 6.32 8.96
N HIS A 136 1.53 7.61 9.19
CA HIS A 136 0.46 8.61 9.22
C HIS A 136 0.68 9.68 8.16
N GLY A 137 -0.33 9.89 7.31
CA GLY A 137 -0.33 10.82 6.19
C GLY A 137 0.37 10.29 4.94
N CYS A 138 0.01 10.85 3.78
CA CYS A 138 0.55 10.43 2.48
C CYS A 138 2.08 10.54 2.42
N ARG A 139 2.68 11.53 3.09
CA ARG A 139 4.15 11.66 3.14
C ARG A 139 4.82 10.42 3.72
N ALA A 140 4.38 9.98 4.89
CA ALA A 140 4.98 8.84 5.58
C ALA A 140 4.80 7.56 4.77
N VAL A 141 3.62 7.36 4.19
CA VAL A 141 3.34 6.24 3.28
C VAL A 141 4.30 6.28 2.09
N LEU A 142 4.38 7.40 1.35
CA LEU A 142 5.25 7.54 0.18
C LEU A 142 6.73 7.34 0.51
N ASP A 143 7.22 7.94 1.60
CA ASP A 143 8.61 7.82 2.05
C ASP A 143 8.95 6.36 2.41
N HIS A 144 8.04 5.67 3.11
CA HIS A 144 8.21 4.26 3.46
C HIS A 144 8.11 3.34 2.25
N THR A 145 7.16 3.56 1.34
CA THR A 145 7.03 2.79 0.09
C THR A 145 8.30 2.86 -0.75
N VAL A 146 8.93 4.05 -0.87
CA VAL A 146 10.22 4.19 -1.57
C VAL A 146 11.31 3.36 -0.90
N THR A 147 11.33 3.33 0.43
CA THR A 147 12.31 2.56 1.20
C THR A 147 12.15 1.06 0.95
N GLU A 148 10.93 0.54 1.10
CA GLU A 148 10.62 -0.89 0.94
C GLU A 148 10.90 -1.37 -0.49
N ILE A 149 10.44 -0.65 -1.53
CA ILE A 149 10.68 -1.06 -2.92
C ILE A 149 12.15 -0.95 -3.32
N SER A 150 12.90 0.01 -2.76
CA SER A 150 14.34 0.12 -3.01
C SER A 150 15.11 -1.02 -2.35
N ALA A 151 14.73 -1.40 -1.13
CA ALA A 151 15.32 -2.55 -0.43
C ALA A 151 15.00 -3.86 -1.15
N GLU A 152 13.79 -4.02 -1.68
CA GLU A 152 13.40 -5.18 -2.47
C GLU A 152 14.17 -5.24 -3.81
N HIS A 153 14.30 -4.11 -4.52
CA HIS A 153 15.12 -4.03 -5.72
C HIS A 153 16.58 -4.43 -5.44
N ALA A 154 17.17 -3.98 -4.33
CA ALA A 154 18.53 -4.38 -3.94
C ALA A 154 18.64 -5.89 -3.65
N ARG A 155 17.68 -6.46 -2.91
CA ARG A 155 17.60 -7.91 -2.64
C ARG A 155 17.48 -8.73 -3.93
N LEU A 156 16.63 -8.29 -4.86
CA LEU A 156 16.43 -8.93 -6.15
C LEU A 156 17.64 -8.77 -7.07
N ALA A 157 18.35 -7.64 -7.01
CA ALA A 157 19.58 -7.42 -7.76
C ALA A 157 20.69 -8.37 -7.33
N ASP A 158 20.78 -8.69 -6.03
CA ASP A 158 21.70 -9.70 -5.52
C ASP A 158 21.30 -11.11 -5.97
N ARG A 159 20.03 -11.50 -5.77
CA ARG A 159 19.49 -12.79 -6.23
C ARG A 159 19.57 -13.00 -7.74
N ALA A 160 19.42 -11.95 -8.54
CA ALA A 160 19.50 -12.03 -9.99
C ALA A 160 20.92 -12.35 -10.50
N ARG A 161 21.96 -12.20 -9.66
CA ARG A 161 23.33 -12.63 -10.00
C ARG A 161 23.43 -14.15 -10.04
N THR A 162 22.72 -14.84 -9.14
CA THR A 162 22.72 -16.31 -9.04
C THR A 162 21.57 -16.95 -9.82
N THR A 163 20.45 -16.25 -9.96
CA THR A 163 19.22 -16.79 -10.54
C THR A 163 18.71 -15.89 -11.68
N PRO A 164 19.10 -16.17 -12.94
CA PRO A 164 18.74 -15.34 -14.11
C PRO A 164 17.25 -15.05 -14.30
N SER A 165 16.36 -15.96 -13.88
CA SER A 165 14.91 -15.79 -13.98
C SER A 165 14.37 -14.66 -13.08
N MET A 166 15.14 -14.20 -12.09
CA MET A 166 14.75 -13.07 -11.23
C MET A 166 14.94 -11.70 -11.88
N ARG A 167 15.58 -11.61 -13.05
CA ARG A 167 15.84 -10.33 -13.73
C ARG A 167 14.56 -9.56 -14.04
N GLY A 168 13.51 -10.22 -14.52
CA GLY A 168 12.23 -9.57 -14.82
C GLY A 168 11.58 -8.96 -13.57
N VAL A 169 11.62 -9.67 -12.44
CA VAL A 169 11.06 -9.20 -11.16
C VAL A 169 11.89 -8.04 -10.60
N ARG A 170 13.22 -8.09 -10.75
CA ARG A 170 14.12 -6.97 -10.40
C ARG A 170 13.80 -5.72 -11.22
N ASP A 171 13.67 -5.85 -12.53
CA ASP A 171 13.40 -4.71 -13.43
C ASP A 171 12.02 -4.10 -13.15
N LEU A 172 11.04 -4.95 -12.79
CA LEU A 172 9.74 -4.51 -12.31
C LEU A 172 9.85 -3.73 -11.00
N ALA A 173 10.67 -4.17 -10.04
CA ALA A 173 10.90 -3.46 -8.79
C ALA A 173 11.56 -2.09 -9.03
N GLU A 174 12.53 -2.01 -9.95
CA GLU A 174 13.15 -0.74 -10.36
C GLU A 174 12.12 0.20 -10.99
N HIS A 175 11.31 -0.30 -11.93
CA HIS A 175 10.27 0.47 -12.59
C HIS A 175 9.25 1.02 -11.58
N THR A 176 8.72 0.16 -10.70
CA THR A 176 7.80 0.55 -9.63
C THR A 176 8.46 1.59 -8.71
N GLY A 177 9.72 1.39 -8.32
CA GLY A 177 10.46 2.34 -7.49
C GLY A 177 10.66 3.70 -8.14
N ARG A 178 10.87 3.78 -9.47
CA ARG A 178 10.90 5.05 -10.21
C ARG A 178 9.54 5.74 -10.19
N TRP A 179 8.47 5.00 -10.46
CA TRP A 179 7.11 5.55 -10.45
C TRP A 179 6.70 6.08 -9.06
N VAL A 180 6.95 5.35 -7.98
CA VAL A 180 6.65 5.83 -6.61
C VAL A 180 7.42 7.11 -6.30
N ARG A 181 8.69 7.22 -6.73
CA ARG A 181 9.47 8.44 -6.56
C ARG A 181 8.88 9.64 -7.31
N GLN A 182 8.31 9.43 -8.50
CA GLN A 182 7.60 10.47 -9.24
C GLN A 182 6.35 10.93 -8.48
N VAL A 183 5.51 10.01 -8.00
CA VAL A 183 4.32 10.34 -7.19
C VAL A 183 4.71 11.13 -5.94
N ARG A 184 5.79 10.72 -5.26
CA ARG A 184 6.35 11.43 -4.11
C ARG A 184 6.81 12.85 -4.45
N GLN A 185 7.42 13.05 -5.62
CA GLN A 185 7.82 14.39 -6.08
C GLN A 185 6.60 15.27 -6.34
N SER A 186 5.55 14.74 -6.98
CA SER A 186 4.29 15.46 -7.20
C SER A 186 3.64 15.89 -5.88
N TYR A 187 3.58 14.99 -4.89
CA TYR A 187 3.07 15.31 -3.56
C TYR A 187 3.86 16.45 -2.88
N ARG A 188 5.19 16.47 -3.03
CA ARG A 188 6.05 17.55 -2.50
C ARG A 188 5.81 18.88 -3.20
N ALA A 189 5.58 18.86 -4.50
CA ALA A 189 5.23 20.06 -5.27
C ALA A 189 3.90 20.64 -4.77
N ASP A 190 2.86 19.80 -4.62
CA ASP A 190 1.55 20.20 -4.09
C ASP A 190 1.67 20.84 -2.69
N LEU A 191 2.45 20.21 -1.80
CA LEU A 191 2.72 20.75 -0.46
C LEU A 191 3.39 22.14 -0.50
N THR A 192 4.35 22.32 -1.40
CA THR A 192 5.09 23.57 -1.53
C THR A 192 4.19 24.69 -2.04
N LEU A 193 3.35 24.40 -3.04
CA LEU A 193 2.38 25.35 -3.59
C LEU A 193 1.34 25.78 -2.54
N SER A 194 0.80 24.83 -1.77
CA SER A 194 -0.17 25.12 -0.72
C SER A 194 0.42 25.99 0.39
N ARG A 195 1.63 25.67 0.86
CA ARG A 195 2.34 26.49 1.85
C ARG A 195 2.61 27.91 1.35
N ALA A 196 3.03 28.04 0.10
CA ALA A 196 3.24 29.36 -0.51
C ALA A 196 1.93 30.16 -0.59
N ALA A 197 0.80 29.51 -0.91
CA ALA A 197 -0.51 30.15 -0.91
C ALA A 197 -0.92 30.62 0.50
N GLN A 198 -0.74 29.78 1.52
CA GLN A 198 -1.03 30.11 2.92
C GLN A 198 -0.20 31.30 3.42
N ILE A 199 1.08 31.36 3.09
CA ILE A 199 1.95 32.48 3.46
C ILE A 199 1.47 33.77 2.78
N ARG A 200 1.10 33.71 1.49
CA ARG A 200 0.56 34.88 0.77
C ARG A 200 -0.74 35.39 1.37
N THR A 201 -1.62 34.52 1.85
CA THR A 201 -2.86 34.92 2.52
C THR A 201 -2.58 35.58 3.87
N LEU A 202 -1.60 35.07 4.62
CA LEU A 202 -1.21 35.64 5.91
C LEU A 202 -0.51 37.00 5.81
N ILE A 203 0.17 37.29 4.70
CA ILE A 203 0.82 38.61 4.48
C ILE A 203 -0.18 39.68 4.03
N LYS A 204 -1.31 39.27 3.43
CA LYS A 204 -2.32 40.18 2.87
C LYS A 204 -3.48 40.51 3.83
N GLY A 205 -3.64 39.76 4.91
CA GLY A 205 -4.65 40.00 5.95
C GLY A 205 -4.01 40.61 7.19
#